data_AF-A0A1V5VIR8-F1
#
_entry.id   AF-A0A1V5VIR8-F1
#
_cell.length_a   1.000
_cell.length_b   1.000
_cell.length_c   1.000
_cell.angle_alpha   90.00
_cell.angle_beta   90.00
_cell.angle_gamma   90.00
#
_symmetry.space_group_name_H-M   'P 1'
#
loop_
_entity.id
_entity.type
_entity.pdbx_description
1 polymer ?
#
loop_
_entity_poly.entity_id
_entity_poly.type
_entity_poly.pdbx_seq_one_letter_code
_entity_poly.pdbx_strand_id
1 'polypeptide(L)'
;MPWINLSEKLSDYEIAGHFHSKKSVRIDSWVGDSWRYEIYKSLILPIPEIFNILLNNKDIGVIIPDIPYCQHVFDFNPWGKNIHSCIELWNKMNCKKSLDLDKLIIPIMPYGTMFWYRPDALQPLFDLKLKEEDFPEEPLPVDGTLAHAVERLPVYIAWSQNYDFKVLVHKDNILSGFDYLEIKQEIRPEIQLELNQEMFFLQNVLLKTKTMIFVKWVHKVWKRVKIFWKNINLKVMEIKKVIATSIKFHGINNGIPK
;
A
#
# COMPACT_ATOMS: atom_id res chain seq x y z
N MET A 1 7.49 -10.98 -19.18
CA MET A 1 6.82 -9.72 -18.78
C MET A 1 7.00 -8.67 -19.90
N PRO A 2 5.98 -8.32 -20.68
CA PRO A 2 6.19 -7.75 -22.02
C PRO A 2 6.33 -6.22 -22.10
N TRP A 3 6.04 -5.43 -21.05
CA TRP A 3 6.00 -3.96 -21.18
C TRP A 3 7.39 -3.30 -21.23
N ILE A 4 8.38 -3.85 -20.53
CA ILE A 4 9.78 -3.36 -20.58
C ILE A 4 10.35 -3.51 -21.99
N ASN A 5 9.97 -4.59 -22.70
CA ASN A 5 10.40 -4.84 -24.09
C ASN A 5 9.83 -3.81 -25.08
N LEU A 6 8.86 -2.99 -24.66
CA LEU A 6 8.30 -1.90 -25.45
C LEU A 6 8.96 -0.56 -25.13
N SER A 7 9.98 -0.51 -24.27
CA SER A 7 10.62 0.74 -23.81
C SER A 7 11.04 1.65 -24.96
N GLU A 8 11.68 1.12 -26.00
CA GLU A 8 12.11 1.89 -27.18
C GLU A 8 10.93 2.54 -27.94
N LYS A 9 9.76 1.88 -27.98
CA LYS A 9 8.56 2.48 -28.57
C LYS A 9 7.89 3.47 -27.63
N LEU A 10 7.97 3.20 -26.33
CA LEU A 10 7.34 4.04 -25.31
C LEU A 10 8.11 5.34 -25.12
N SER A 11 9.42 5.39 -25.37
CA SER A 11 10.24 6.62 -25.32
C SER A 11 9.81 7.70 -26.31
N ASP A 12 9.03 7.36 -27.35
CA ASP A 12 8.49 8.35 -28.28
C ASP A 12 7.30 9.15 -27.70
N TYR A 13 6.79 8.76 -26.52
CA TYR A 13 5.64 9.37 -25.88
C TYR A 13 6.05 10.19 -24.66
N GLU A 14 5.42 11.34 -24.46
CA GLU A 14 5.64 12.13 -23.23
C GLU A 14 5.11 11.42 -21.98
N ILE A 15 4.00 10.69 -22.13
CA ILE A 15 3.27 10.01 -21.07
C ILE A 15 2.92 8.60 -21.56
N ALA A 16 3.24 7.61 -20.74
CA ALA A 16 2.90 6.20 -20.94
C ALA A 16 2.13 5.66 -19.73
N GLY A 17 1.39 4.58 -19.94
CA GLY A 17 0.62 3.91 -18.90
C GLY A 17 0.82 2.42 -18.94
N HIS A 18 1.01 1.80 -17.78
CA HIS A 18 1.10 0.37 -17.63
C HIS A 18 -0.14 -0.17 -16.92
N PHE A 19 -0.90 -1.05 -17.59
CA PHE A 19 -2.16 -1.61 -17.10
C PHE A 19 -2.29 -3.08 -17.49
N HIS A 20 -2.86 -3.90 -16.60
CA HIS A 20 -3.10 -5.31 -16.89
C HIS A 20 -4.40 -5.82 -16.28
N SER A 21 -4.98 -6.87 -16.85
CA SER A 21 -6.22 -7.50 -16.35
C SER A 21 -5.99 -8.56 -15.27
N LYS A 22 -4.74 -8.76 -14.81
CA LYS A 22 -4.34 -9.88 -13.94
C LYS A 22 -5.33 -10.11 -12.80
N LYS A 23 -5.76 -11.36 -12.66
CA LYS A 23 -6.59 -11.86 -11.56
C LYS A 23 -5.70 -12.70 -10.66
N SER A 24 -5.63 -12.37 -9.37
CA SER A 24 -4.93 -13.22 -8.41
C SER A 24 -5.75 -14.50 -8.23
N VAL A 25 -5.17 -15.64 -8.61
CA VAL A 25 -5.81 -16.98 -8.50
C VAL A 25 -5.72 -17.50 -7.07
N ARG A 26 -4.87 -16.90 -6.22
CA ARG A 26 -4.49 -17.41 -4.90
C ARG A 26 -5.22 -16.75 -3.74
N ILE A 27 -6.12 -15.81 -4.02
CA ILE A 27 -6.95 -15.12 -3.03
C ILE A 27 -8.41 -15.23 -3.46
N ASP A 28 -9.33 -15.09 -2.51
CA ASP A 28 -10.76 -15.06 -2.83
C ASP A 28 -11.06 -13.98 -3.88
N SER A 29 -11.94 -14.31 -4.82
CA SER A 29 -12.24 -13.46 -5.97
C SER A 29 -12.66 -12.05 -5.57
N TRP A 30 -13.42 -11.90 -4.48
CA TRP A 30 -13.88 -10.60 -3.99
C TRP A 30 -12.73 -9.67 -3.58
N VAL A 31 -11.62 -10.22 -3.05
CA VAL A 31 -10.44 -9.43 -2.66
C VAL A 31 -9.75 -8.89 -3.91
N GLY A 32 -9.53 -9.75 -4.90
CA GLY A 32 -8.89 -9.36 -6.16
C GLY A 32 -9.73 -8.39 -6.99
N ASP A 33 -11.06 -8.57 -6.98
CA ASP A 33 -11.98 -7.71 -7.70
C ASP A 33 -12.13 -6.34 -7.01
N SER A 34 -12.18 -6.28 -5.67
CA SER A 34 -12.14 -5.00 -4.92
C SER A 34 -10.86 -4.21 -5.22
N TRP A 35 -9.70 -4.88 -5.17
CA TRP A 35 -8.41 -4.27 -5.50
C TRP A 35 -8.43 -3.68 -6.90
N ARG A 36 -8.78 -4.49 -7.91
CA ARG A 36 -8.79 -4.04 -9.31
C ARG A 36 -9.75 -2.86 -9.51
N TYR A 37 -10.91 -2.91 -8.87
CA TYR A 37 -11.93 -1.87 -8.97
C TYR A 37 -11.42 -0.53 -8.42
N GLU A 38 -10.76 -0.53 -7.27
CA GLU A 38 -10.19 0.69 -6.68
C GLU A 38 -9.09 1.30 -7.57
N ILE A 39 -8.16 0.49 -8.09
CA ILE A 39 -7.13 0.96 -9.04
C ILE A 39 -7.78 1.53 -10.30
N TYR A 40 -8.75 0.82 -10.87
CA TYR A 40 -9.43 1.25 -12.09
C TYR A 40 -10.10 2.62 -11.88
N LYS A 41 -10.79 2.80 -10.75
CA LYS A 41 -11.41 4.08 -10.41
C LYS A 41 -10.39 5.21 -10.18
N SER A 42 -9.20 4.90 -9.67
CA SER A 42 -8.17 5.91 -9.40
C SER A 42 -7.34 6.27 -10.63
N LEU A 43 -7.05 5.32 -11.53
CA LEU A 43 -6.12 5.52 -12.65
C LEU A 43 -6.78 5.61 -14.04
N ILE A 44 -7.95 4.98 -14.22
CA ILE A 44 -8.58 4.87 -15.55
C ILE A 44 -9.79 5.78 -15.70
N LEU A 45 -10.67 5.85 -14.70
CA LEU A 45 -11.83 6.75 -14.78
C LEU A 45 -11.45 8.24 -14.90
N PRO A 46 -10.44 8.77 -14.19
CA PRO A 46 -10.10 10.19 -14.21
C PRO A 46 -8.93 10.50 -15.15
N ILE A 47 -8.81 9.80 -16.28
CA ILE A 47 -7.72 10.03 -17.25
C ILE A 47 -7.57 11.51 -17.65
N PRO A 48 -8.64 12.26 -17.97
CA PRO A 48 -8.52 13.68 -18.28
C PRO A 48 -7.87 14.49 -17.16
N GLU A 49 -8.23 14.24 -15.90
CA GLU A 49 -7.66 14.91 -14.73
C GLU A 49 -6.20 14.51 -14.51
N ILE A 50 -5.87 13.23 -14.71
CA ILE A 50 -4.49 12.72 -14.63
C ILE A 50 -3.61 13.40 -15.68
N PHE A 51 -4.11 13.51 -16.91
CA PHE A 51 -3.39 14.18 -17.99
C PHE A 51 -3.23 15.66 -17.69
N ASN A 52 -4.25 16.32 -17.14
CA ASN A 52 -4.13 17.70 -16.68
C ASN A 52 -3.05 17.85 -15.59
N ILE A 53 -2.93 16.89 -14.66
CA ILE A 53 -1.86 16.90 -13.66
C ILE A 53 -0.49 16.75 -14.33
N LEU A 54 -0.30 15.74 -15.18
CA LEU A 54 0.99 15.47 -15.83
C LEU A 54 1.39 16.61 -16.77
N LEU A 55 0.48 17.13 -17.58
CA LEU A 55 0.82 18.20 -18.54
C LEU A 55 1.20 19.51 -17.84
N ASN A 56 0.58 19.82 -16.70
CA ASN A 56 0.88 21.04 -15.93
C ASN A 56 2.04 20.89 -14.92
N ASN A 57 2.47 19.66 -14.61
CA ASN A 57 3.55 19.39 -13.65
C ASN A 57 4.60 18.50 -14.30
N LYS A 58 5.63 19.12 -14.88
CA LYS A 58 6.68 18.44 -15.65
C LYS A 58 7.67 17.66 -14.77
N ASP A 59 7.74 17.99 -13.49
CA ASP A 59 8.50 17.33 -12.44
C ASP A 59 7.88 16.01 -11.97
N ILE A 60 6.57 15.78 -12.17
CA ILE A 60 5.94 14.50 -11.85
C ILE A 60 6.30 13.48 -12.92
N GLY A 61 7.05 12.45 -12.53
CA GLY A 61 7.48 11.36 -13.40
C GLY A 61 6.63 10.11 -13.30
N VAL A 62 5.95 9.87 -12.16
CA VAL A 62 5.11 8.69 -11.93
C VAL A 62 3.84 9.06 -11.18
N ILE A 63 2.71 8.50 -11.59
CA ILE A 63 1.45 8.58 -10.85
C ILE A 63 0.97 7.16 -10.54
N ILE A 64 0.80 6.88 -9.25
CA ILE A 64 0.38 5.57 -8.72
C ILE A 64 -1.00 5.67 -8.05
N PRO A 65 -1.75 4.57 -7.93
CA PRO A 65 -2.92 4.54 -7.07
C PRO A 65 -2.49 4.48 -5.60
N ASP A 66 -3.37 4.92 -4.72
CA ASP A 66 -3.23 4.66 -3.28
C ASP A 66 -3.30 3.16 -2.94
N ILE A 67 -2.91 2.80 -1.72
CA ILE A 67 -2.98 1.41 -1.24
C ILE A 67 -4.46 0.98 -1.21
N PRO A 68 -4.85 -0.08 -1.94
CA PRO A 68 -6.24 -0.54 -1.96
C PRO A 68 -6.71 -0.98 -0.58
N TYR A 69 -7.98 -0.69 -0.27
CA TYR A 69 -8.56 -0.94 1.04
C TYR A 69 -8.43 -2.39 1.49
N CYS A 70 -8.54 -3.34 0.56
CA CYS A 70 -8.41 -4.76 0.90
C CYS A 70 -7.06 -5.12 1.54
N GLN A 71 -5.97 -4.36 1.27
CA GLN A 71 -4.67 -4.60 1.90
C GLN A 71 -4.61 -4.16 3.36
N HIS A 72 -5.54 -3.32 3.81
CA HIS A 72 -5.66 -2.93 5.21
C HIS A 72 -6.11 -4.08 6.12
N VAL A 73 -6.91 -4.98 5.54
CA VAL A 73 -7.58 -6.07 6.25
C VAL A 73 -6.65 -7.27 6.47
N PHE A 74 -5.70 -7.49 5.56
CA PHE A 74 -4.76 -8.61 5.64
C PHE A 74 -3.41 -8.16 6.21
N ASP A 75 -2.77 -9.01 7.01
CA ASP A 75 -1.38 -8.80 7.43
C ASP A 75 -0.47 -9.14 6.24
N PHE A 76 -0.05 -8.10 5.53
CA PHE A 76 0.80 -8.17 4.35
C PHE A 76 2.18 -7.59 4.67
N ASN A 77 3.25 -8.34 4.41
CA ASN A 77 4.61 -7.81 4.41
C ASN A 77 4.96 -7.36 2.98
N PRO A 78 4.95 -6.05 2.68
CA PRO A 78 5.07 -5.55 1.32
C PRO A 78 6.46 -5.77 0.72
N TRP A 79 7.49 -5.85 1.57
CA TRP A 79 8.85 -6.18 1.19
C TRP A 79 9.06 -7.69 1.12
N GLY A 80 8.81 -8.43 2.20
CA GLY A 80 9.00 -9.89 2.24
C GLY A 80 10.35 -10.31 1.64
N LYS A 81 10.39 -11.35 0.80
CA LYS A 81 11.62 -11.73 0.08
C LYS A 81 11.97 -10.80 -1.08
N ASN A 82 11.05 -9.88 -1.47
CA ASN A 82 11.26 -8.97 -2.59
C ASN A 82 12.34 -7.93 -2.31
N ILE A 83 12.64 -7.62 -1.05
CA ILE A 83 13.66 -6.62 -0.70
C ILE A 83 15.02 -6.95 -1.31
N HIS A 84 15.44 -8.21 -1.27
CA HIS A 84 16.71 -8.64 -1.84
C HIS A 84 16.74 -8.41 -3.36
N SER A 85 15.70 -8.84 -4.08
CA SER A 85 15.60 -8.61 -5.53
C SER A 85 15.53 -7.12 -5.88
N CYS A 86 14.92 -6.30 -5.02
CA CYS A 86 14.89 -4.84 -5.20
C CYS A 86 16.27 -4.21 -5.01
N ILE A 87 17.02 -4.62 -3.98
CA ILE A 87 18.40 -4.15 -3.76
C ILE A 87 19.30 -4.56 -4.95
N GLU A 88 19.21 -5.82 -5.39
CA GLU A 88 19.98 -6.31 -6.54
C GLU A 88 19.67 -5.52 -7.82
N LEU A 89 18.39 -5.31 -8.13
CA LEU A 89 17.98 -4.54 -9.30
C LEU A 89 18.40 -3.06 -9.18
N TRP A 90 18.25 -2.45 -8.01
CA TRP A 90 18.69 -1.08 -7.75
C TRP A 90 20.18 -0.89 -8.00
N ASN A 91 21.00 -1.81 -7.49
CA ASN A 91 22.45 -1.78 -7.69
C ASN A 91 22.83 -1.92 -9.16
N LYS A 92 22.13 -2.76 -9.93
CA LYS A 92 22.36 -2.92 -11.38
C LYS A 92 22.09 -1.62 -12.16
N MET A 93 21.07 -0.85 -11.77
CA MET A 93 20.71 0.41 -12.45
C MET A 93 21.71 1.54 -12.22
N ASN A 94 22.62 1.40 -11.23
CA ASN A 94 23.61 2.41 -10.88
C ASN A 94 22.99 3.83 -10.74
N CYS A 95 21.87 3.90 -10.03
CA CYS A 95 21.08 5.11 -9.84
C CYS A 95 21.90 6.24 -9.20
N LYS A 96 21.58 7.49 -9.55
CA LYS A 96 22.29 8.71 -9.06
C LYS A 96 22.18 8.93 -7.55
N LYS A 97 21.16 8.35 -6.92
CA LYS A 97 20.84 8.51 -5.50
C LYS A 97 21.04 7.18 -4.78
N SER A 98 21.44 7.23 -3.52
CA SER A 98 21.42 6.05 -2.65
C SER A 98 20.00 5.80 -2.13
N LEU A 99 19.64 4.52 -2.01
CA LEU A 99 18.35 4.09 -1.51
C LEU A 99 18.57 3.01 -0.45
N ASP A 100 18.05 3.25 0.74
CA ASP A 100 18.10 2.32 1.86
C ASP A 100 16.69 1.76 2.08
N LEU A 101 16.42 0.62 1.44
CA LEU A 101 15.09 -0.01 1.46
C LEU A 101 14.72 -0.55 2.85
N ASP A 102 15.70 -0.86 3.69
CA ASP A 102 15.47 -1.39 5.04
C ASP A 102 14.81 -0.35 5.97
N LYS A 103 14.97 0.94 5.66
CA LYS A 103 14.33 2.04 6.41
C LYS A 103 12.88 2.30 6.00
N LEU A 104 12.40 1.70 4.92
CA LEU A 104 11.07 1.94 4.38
C LEU A 104 10.09 0.91 4.93
N ILE A 105 9.43 1.22 6.03
CA ILE A 105 8.49 0.28 6.66
C ILE A 105 7.24 0.06 5.78
N ILE A 106 6.73 1.13 5.16
CA ILE A 106 5.64 1.10 4.18
C ILE A 106 6.21 1.59 2.84
N PRO A 107 6.38 0.71 1.84
CA PRO A 107 6.93 1.11 0.56
C PRO A 107 5.92 1.91 -0.25
N ILE A 108 6.39 3.01 -0.82
CA ILE A 108 5.65 3.76 -1.83
C ILE A 108 5.92 3.12 -3.19
N MET A 109 4.92 2.41 -3.71
CA MET A 109 5.04 1.62 -4.94
C MET A 109 3.67 1.51 -5.63
N PRO A 110 3.61 1.22 -6.94
CA PRO A 110 2.34 1.01 -7.61
C PRO A 110 1.72 -0.32 -7.16
N TYR A 111 0.89 -0.28 -6.12
CA TYR A 111 0.20 -1.45 -5.61
C TYR A 111 -0.69 -2.03 -6.70
N GLY A 112 -0.34 -3.22 -7.20
CA GLY A 112 -1.03 -3.88 -8.32
C GLY A 112 -0.40 -3.63 -9.69
N THR A 113 0.81 -3.04 -9.73
CA THR A 113 1.60 -2.82 -10.94
C THR A 113 0.81 -2.11 -12.03
N MET A 114 0.07 -1.07 -11.65
CA MET A 114 -0.58 -0.18 -12.61
C MET A 114 -0.27 1.25 -12.25
N PHE A 115 0.15 2.04 -13.23
CA PHE A 115 0.59 3.41 -13.02
C PHE A 115 0.71 4.15 -14.36
N TRP A 116 0.68 5.47 -14.27
CA TRP A 116 1.09 6.37 -15.35
C TRP A 116 2.51 6.85 -15.11
N TYR A 117 3.29 7.08 -16.15
CA TYR A 117 4.67 7.53 -16.00
C TYR A 117 5.17 8.28 -17.24
N ARG A 118 6.25 9.04 -17.05
CA ARG A 118 7.08 9.55 -18.15
C ARG A 118 8.17 8.52 -18.45
N PRO A 119 8.35 8.09 -19.71
CA PRO A 119 9.39 7.13 -20.06
C PRO A 119 10.77 7.51 -19.52
N ASP A 120 11.16 8.78 -19.67
CA ASP A 120 12.44 9.32 -19.18
C ASP A 120 12.65 9.14 -17.67
N ALA A 121 11.57 9.12 -16.88
CA ALA A 121 11.66 8.94 -15.43
C ALA A 121 12.12 7.52 -15.06
N LEU A 122 11.87 6.53 -15.92
CA LEU A 122 12.22 5.14 -15.70
C LEU A 122 13.42 4.68 -16.55
N GLN A 123 14.14 5.61 -17.19
CA GLN A 123 15.25 5.30 -18.09
C GLN A 123 16.30 4.31 -17.50
N PRO A 124 16.74 4.43 -16.23
CA PRO A 124 17.72 3.48 -15.67
C PRO A 124 17.27 2.01 -15.74
N LEU A 125 15.98 1.75 -15.63
CA LEU A 125 15.42 0.41 -15.75
C LEU A 125 15.43 -0.06 -17.21
N PHE A 126 15.11 0.82 -18.16
CA PHE A 126 15.11 0.48 -19.57
C PHE A 126 16.52 0.30 -20.15
N ASP A 127 17.50 1.03 -19.63
CA ASP A 127 18.91 0.91 -20.02
C ASP A 127 19.52 -0.45 -19.68
N LEU A 128 18.96 -1.17 -18.70
CA LEU A 128 19.36 -2.55 -18.40
C LEU A 128 19.05 -3.52 -19.55
N LYS A 129 18.14 -3.16 -20.45
CA LYS A 129 17.70 -3.99 -21.59
C LYS A 129 17.36 -5.42 -21.17
N LEU A 130 16.65 -5.53 -20.04
CA LEU A 130 16.19 -6.81 -19.50
C LEU A 130 15.40 -7.56 -20.56
N LYS A 131 15.72 -8.84 -20.74
CA LYS A 131 15.07 -9.72 -21.70
C LYS A 131 14.18 -10.73 -20.99
N GLU A 132 13.38 -11.46 -21.76
CA GLU A 132 12.49 -12.47 -21.19
C GLU A 132 13.27 -13.56 -20.44
N GLU A 133 14.48 -13.89 -20.90
CA GLU A 133 15.35 -14.89 -20.29
C GLU A 133 15.92 -14.46 -18.93
N ASP A 134 15.86 -13.17 -18.58
CA ASP A 134 16.28 -12.66 -17.25
C ASP A 134 15.21 -12.91 -16.18
N PHE A 135 13.98 -13.25 -16.59
CA PHE A 135 12.88 -13.55 -15.68
C PHE A 135 12.78 -15.06 -15.44
N PRO A 136 12.34 -15.50 -14.24
CA PRO A 136 12.13 -16.92 -14.00
C PRO A 136 11.02 -17.46 -14.91
N GLU A 137 11.15 -18.73 -15.33
CA GLU A 137 10.10 -19.43 -16.04
C GLU A 137 8.82 -19.50 -15.20
N GLU A 138 7.67 -19.45 -15.87
CA GLU A 138 6.38 -19.65 -15.23
C GLU A 138 6.19 -21.12 -14.83
N PRO A 139 5.62 -21.44 -13.65
CA PRO A 139 4.96 -20.52 -12.73
C PRO A 139 5.95 -19.76 -11.84
N LEU A 140 5.81 -18.44 -11.80
CA LEU A 140 6.65 -17.60 -10.96
C LEU A 140 6.53 -17.97 -9.46
N PRO A 141 7.65 -17.90 -8.70
CA PRO A 141 7.63 -17.91 -7.25
C PRO A 141 6.67 -16.86 -6.67
N VAL A 142 6.21 -17.09 -5.43
CA VAL A 142 5.25 -16.21 -4.74
C VAL A 142 5.80 -14.79 -4.54
N ASP A 143 7.09 -14.68 -4.26
CA ASP A 143 7.82 -13.45 -4.00
C ASP A 143 9.31 -13.64 -4.32
N GLY A 144 10.08 -12.54 -4.30
CA GLY A 144 11.54 -12.56 -4.41
C GLY A 144 12.07 -12.82 -5.83
N THR A 145 11.35 -12.35 -6.85
CA THR A 145 11.78 -12.49 -8.25
C THR A 145 12.13 -11.12 -8.85
N LEU A 146 12.88 -11.13 -9.96
CA LEU A 146 13.15 -9.92 -10.73
C LEU A 146 11.86 -9.22 -11.17
N ALA A 147 10.83 -9.97 -11.56
CA ALA A 147 9.52 -9.41 -11.90
C ALA A 147 8.97 -8.59 -10.73
N HIS A 148 8.96 -9.15 -9.52
CA HIS A 148 8.48 -8.43 -8.34
C HIS A 148 9.30 -7.17 -8.01
N ALA A 149 10.60 -7.15 -8.30
CA ALA A 149 11.45 -5.98 -8.10
C ALA A 149 11.12 -4.85 -9.09
N VAL A 150 10.98 -5.19 -10.38
CA VAL A 150 10.55 -4.26 -11.44
C VAL A 150 9.23 -3.59 -11.09
N GLU A 151 8.28 -4.35 -10.53
CA GLU A 151 6.96 -3.84 -10.17
C GLU A 151 6.98 -2.87 -8.98
N ARG A 152 7.96 -2.98 -8.07
CA ARG A 152 8.02 -2.21 -6.82
C ARG A 152 8.87 -0.95 -6.90
N LEU A 153 9.89 -0.94 -7.75
CA LEU A 153 10.85 0.16 -7.84
C LEU A 153 10.45 1.43 -8.64
N PRO A 154 9.37 1.52 -9.45
CA PRO A 154 9.17 2.66 -10.36
C PRO A 154 9.23 4.04 -9.70
N VAL A 155 8.62 4.19 -8.51
CA VAL A 155 8.63 5.45 -7.74
C VAL A 155 10.05 5.88 -7.37
N TYR A 156 10.86 4.95 -6.89
CA TYR A 156 12.24 5.22 -6.47
C TYR A 156 13.16 5.47 -7.67
N ILE A 157 12.93 4.78 -8.79
CA ILE A 157 13.67 5.01 -10.04
C ILE A 157 13.41 6.43 -10.53
N ALA A 158 12.15 6.85 -10.59
CA ALA A 158 11.78 8.21 -10.96
C ALA A 158 12.41 9.25 -10.03
N TRP A 159 12.35 9.00 -8.71
CA TRP A 159 13.02 9.83 -7.72
C TRP A 159 14.53 9.95 -7.95
N SER A 160 15.21 8.86 -8.32
CA SER A 160 16.64 8.87 -8.68
C SER A 160 16.96 9.75 -9.90
N GLN A 161 15.99 9.93 -10.80
CA GLN A 161 16.07 10.77 -11.99
C GLN A 161 15.60 12.22 -11.74
N ASN A 162 15.40 12.60 -10.49
CA ASN A 162 14.89 13.92 -10.06
C ASN A 162 13.46 14.23 -10.48
N TYR A 163 12.66 13.19 -10.72
CA TYR A 163 11.21 13.33 -10.81
C TYR A 163 10.57 13.11 -9.44
N ASP A 164 9.44 13.78 -9.22
CA ASP A 164 8.52 13.50 -8.12
C ASP A 164 7.45 12.47 -8.56
N PHE A 165 6.63 12.03 -7.62
CA PHE A 165 5.52 11.14 -7.86
C PHE A 165 4.22 11.71 -7.29
N LYS A 166 3.07 11.19 -7.75
CA LYS A 166 1.77 11.50 -7.17
C LYS A 166 1.02 10.22 -6.82
N VAL A 167 0.46 10.17 -5.61
CA VAL A 167 -0.48 9.12 -5.20
C VAL A 167 -1.90 9.64 -5.45
N LEU A 168 -2.71 8.87 -6.16
CA LEU A 168 -4.13 9.17 -6.35
C LEU A 168 -4.97 8.42 -5.31
N VAL A 169 -5.44 9.18 -4.34
CA VAL A 169 -6.41 8.72 -3.35
C VAL A 169 -7.78 8.68 -3.99
N HIS A 170 -8.45 7.55 -3.84
CA HIS A 170 -9.80 7.38 -4.34
C HIS A 170 -10.77 8.33 -3.62
N LYS A 171 -11.64 9.02 -4.37
CA LYS A 171 -12.50 10.10 -3.83
C LYS A 171 -13.47 9.65 -2.73
N ASP A 172 -13.85 8.37 -2.72
CA ASP A 172 -14.75 7.81 -1.71
C ASP A 172 -14.00 7.36 -0.43
N ASN A 173 -12.66 7.41 -0.43
CA ASN A 173 -11.86 7.01 0.72
C ASN A 173 -11.77 8.18 1.72
N ILE A 174 -12.06 7.89 2.98
CA ILE A 174 -11.99 8.86 4.09
C ILE A 174 -10.53 9.12 4.50
N LEU A 175 -9.66 8.13 4.32
CA LEU A 175 -8.26 8.14 4.71
C LEU A 175 -7.42 7.48 3.61
N SER A 176 -6.18 7.96 3.38
CA SER A 176 -5.29 7.27 2.46
C SER A 176 -4.87 5.92 3.05
N GLY A 177 -4.55 4.99 2.17
CA GLY A 177 -4.13 3.68 2.59
C GLY A 177 -2.76 3.67 3.28
N PHE A 178 -1.90 4.63 2.93
CA PHE A 178 -0.64 4.88 3.64
C PHE A 178 -0.88 5.31 5.09
N ASP A 179 -1.72 6.32 5.31
CA ASP A 179 -2.04 6.81 6.66
C ASP A 179 -2.68 5.71 7.52
N TYR A 180 -3.55 4.88 6.92
CA TYR A 180 -4.15 3.76 7.63
C TYR A 180 -3.10 2.77 8.13
N LEU A 181 -2.11 2.42 7.29
CA LEU A 181 -1.07 1.48 7.66
C LEU A 181 -0.12 2.05 8.71
N GLU A 182 0.17 3.35 8.65
CA GLU A 182 0.97 4.04 9.67
C GLU A 182 0.27 3.97 11.04
N ILE A 183 -1.01 4.37 11.10
CA ILE A 183 -1.83 4.26 12.32
C ILE A 183 -1.91 2.81 12.81
N LYS A 184 -2.11 1.85 11.89
CA LYS A 184 -2.16 0.42 12.24
C LYS A 184 -0.85 -0.03 12.88
N GLN A 185 0.30 0.44 12.40
CA GLN A 185 1.60 0.10 12.99
C GLN A 185 1.81 0.73 14.36
N GLU A 186 1.35 1.96 14.58
CA GLU A 186 1.43 2.61 15.90
C GLU A 186 0.55 1.91 16.94
N ILE A 187 -0.66 1.50 16.56
CA ILE A 187 -1.64 0.90 17.47
C ILE A 187 -1.37 -0.60 17.71
N ARG A 188 -0.75 -1.31 16.76
CA ARG A 188 -0.53 -2.77 16.83
C ARG A 188 0.23 -3.21 18.10
N PRO A 189 1.33 -2.55 18.52
CA PRO A 189 2.02 -2.89 19.77
C PRO A 189 1.12 -2.76 21.01
N GLU A 190 0.28 -1.72 21.06
CA GLU A 190 -0.62 -1.49 22.20
C GLU A 190 -1.69 -2.58 22.29
N ILE A 191 -2.37 -2.88 21.17
CA ILE A 191 -3.36 -3.95 21.11
C ILE A 191 -2.71 -5.31 21.41
N GLN A 192 -1.52 -5.58 20.87
CA GLN A 192 -0.82 -6.84 21.12
C GLN A 192 -0.42 -6.97 22.59
N LEU A 193 0.01 -5.88 23.24
CA LEU A 193 0.31 -5.86 24.66
C LEU A 193 -0.95 -6.14 25.50
N GLU A 194 -2.08 -5.48 25.20
CA GLU A 194 -3.36 -5.74 25.88
C GLU A 194 -3.81 -7.20 25.69
N LEU A 195 -3.75 -7.74 24.47
CA LEU A 195 -4.07 -9.14 24.18
C LEU A 195 -3.16 -10.10 24.93
N ASN A 196 -1.86 -9.84 24.97
CA ASN A 196 -0.89 -10.68 25.70
C ASN A 196 -1.15 -10.64 27.22
N GLN A 197 -1.51 -9.48 27.77
CA GLN A 197 -1.89 -9.35 29.19
C GLN A 197 -3.16 -10.14 29.51
N GLU A 198 -4.19 -10.03 28.67
CA GLU A 198 -5.44 -10.78 28.81
C GLU A 198 -5.21 -12.29 28.65
N MET A 199 -4.39 -12.72 27.70
CA MET A 199 -4.04 -14.13 27.50
C MET A 199 -3.22 -14.69 28.67
N PHE A 200 -2.25 -13.93 29.20
CA PHE A 200 -1.49 -14.33 30.39
C PHE A 200 -2.40 -14.40 31.63
N PHE A 201 -3.34 -13.46 31.77
CA PHE A 201 -4.35 -13.50 32.81
C PHE A 201 -5.25 -14.73 32.70
N LEU A 202 -5.77 -15.01 31.49
CA LEU A 202 -6.59 -16.20 31.20
C LEU A 202 -5.84 -17.50 31.50
N GLN A 203 -4.58 -17.62 31.08
CA GLN A 203 -3.74 -18.79 31.36
C GLN A 203 -3.53 -19.00 32.86
N ASN A 204 -3.22 -17.93 33.60
CA ASN A 204 -3.04 -18.00 35.05
C ASN A 204 -4.32 -18.36 35.81
N VAL A 205 -5.47 -17.91 35.32
CA VAL A 205 -6.77 -18.26 35.90
C VAL A 205 -7.12 -19.72 35.60
N LEU A 206 -6.95 -20.18 34.35
CA LEU A 206 -7.20 -21.57 33.95
C LEU A 206 -6.33 -22.58 34.70
N LEU A 207 -5.08 -22.23 34.99
CA LEU A 207 -4.17 -23.05 35.82
C LEU A 207 -4.60 -23.08 37.31
N LYS A 208 -5.23 -22.03 37.83
CA LYS A 208 -5.58 -21.89 39.25
C LYS A 208 -7.00 -22.37 39.60
N THR A 209 -7.91 -22.54 38.64
CA THR A 209 -9.31 -22.90 38.96
C THR A 209 -9.81 -24.10 38.16
N LYS A 210 -9.67 -25.31 38.74
CA LYS A 210 -10.43 -26.51 38.34
C LYS A 210 -11.70 -26.69 39.19
N THR A 211 -12.70 -25.79 39.13
CA THR A 211 -14.10 -26.03 39.62
C THR A 211 -15.01 -24.81 39.44
N MET A 212 -16.35 -25.00 39.61
CA MET A 212 -17.54 -24.12 39.45
C MET A 212 -17.45 -22.57 39.56
N ILE A 213 -16.37 -22.00 40.07
CA ILE A 213 -16.06 -20.56 40.05
C ILE A 213 -16.02 -20.03 38.60
N PHE A 214 -15.69 -20.89 37.63
CA PHE A 214 -15.64 -20.60 36.20
C PHE A 214 -16.91 -19.92 35.65
N VAL A 215 -18.12 -20.36 36.04
CA VAL A 215 -19.37 -19.83 35.46
C VAL A 215 -19.68 -18.42 35.96
N LYS A 216 -19.54 -18.17 37.27
CA LYS A 216 -19.71 -16.81 37.85
C LYS A 216 -18.64 -15.85 37.34
N TRP A 217 -17.47 -16.38 36.99
CA TRP A 217 -16.36 -15.61 36.47
C TRP A 217 -16.49 -15.30 34.97
N VAL A 218 -16.93 -16.23 34.13
CA VAL A 218 -17.28 -15.96 32.71
C VAL A 218 -18.28 -14.81 32.62
N HIS A 219 -19.27 -14.76 33.51
CA HIS A 219 -20.20 -13.64 33.58
C HIS A 219 -19.51 -12.28 33.92
N LYS A 220 -18.49 -12.30 34.79
CA LYS A 220 -17.74 -11.10 35.18
C LYS A 220 -16.75 -10.64 34.09
N VAL A 221 -16.10 -11.58 33.41
CA VAL A 221 -15.26 -11.32 32.23
C VAL A 221 -16.11 -10.76 31.10
N TRP A 222 -17.29 -11.34 30.85
CA TRP A 222 -18.21 -10.84 29.82
C TRP A 222 -18.69 -9.40 30.10
N LYS A 223 -18.88 -9.03 31.38
CA LYS A 223 -19.11 -7.63 31.76
C LYS A 223 -17.92 -6.72 31.47
N ARG A 224 -16.69 -7.18 31.71
CA ARG A 224 -15.47 -6.41 31.43
C ARG A 224 -15.22 -6.25 29.94
N VAL A 225 -15.39 -7.32 29.14
CA VAL A 225 -15.34 -7.28 27.69
C VAL A 225 -16.38 -6.29 27.13
N LYS A 226 -17.61 -6.28 27.66
CA LYS A 226 -18.61 -5.25 27.30
C LYS A 226 -18.15 -3.81 27.58
N ILE A 227 -17.51 -3.59 28.73
CA ILE A 227 -16.99 -2.25 29.10
C ILE A 227 -15.80 -1.88 28.20
N PHE A 228 -14.90 -2.82 27.92
CA PHE A 228 -13.78 -2.63 27.00
C PHE A 228 -14.26 -2.23 25.60
N TRP A 229 -15.21 -2.97 25.02
CA TRP A 229 -15.83 -2.61 23.73
C TRP A 229 -16.56 -1.28 23.76
N LYS A 230 -17.19 -0.92 24.90
CA LYS A 230 -17.79 0.41 25.08
C LYS A 230 -16.73 1.51 25.08
N ASN A 231 -15.59 1.30 25.74
CA ASN A 231 -14.49 2.25 25.79
C ASN A 231 -13.76 2.37 24.45
N ILE A 232 -13.58 1.27 23.72
CA ILE A 232 -13.10 1.30 22.32
C ILE A 232 -14.05 2.14 21.47
N ASN A 233 -15.37 1.89 21.54
CA ASN A 233 -16.35 2.67 20.78
C ASN A 233 -16.32 4.16 21.15
N LEU A 234 -16.10 4.51 22.42
CA LEU A 234 -15.93 5.89 22.87
C LEU A 234 -14.65 6.52 22.29
N LYS A 235 -13.50 5.83 22.36
CA LYS A 235 -12.24 6.28 21.75
C LYS A 235 -12.36 6.43 20.23
N VAL A 236 -13.02 5.50 19.55
CA VAL A 236 -13.29 5.60 18.10
C VAL A 236 -14.18 6.81 17.79
N MET A 237 -15.19 7.10 18.62
CA MET A 237 -16.01 8.32 18.46
C MET A 237 -15.22 9.60 18.72
N GLU A 238 -14.29 9.59 19.65
CA GLU A 238 -13.41 10.72 19.97
C GLU A 238 -12.41 10.98 18.85
N ILE A 239 -11.79 9.92 18.31
CA ILE A 239 -10.95 9.98 17.10
C ILE A 239 -11.76 10.52 15.91
N LYS A 240 -13.00 10.05 15.71
CA LYS A 240 -13.90 10.60 14.67
C LYS A 240 -14.17 12.09 14.86
N LYS A 241 -14.31 12.58 16.10
CA LYS A 241 -14.48 14.01 16.39
C LYS A 241 -13.20 14.81 16.14
N VAL A 242 -12.04 14.26 16.50
CA VAL A 242 -10.74 14.89 16.22
C VAL A 242 -10.57 15.02 14.71
N ILE A 243 -10.77 13.94 13.94
CA ILE A 243 -10.73 13.95 12.46
C ILE A 243 -11.72 14.98 11.88
N ALA A 244 -12.96 15.03 12.36
CA ALA A 244 -13.95 16.02 11.92
C ALA A 244 -13.58 17.48 12.26
N THR A 245 -12.79 17.69 13.32
CA THR A 245 -12.30 19.02 13.73
C THR A 245 -11.06 19.41 12.94
N SER A 246 -10.17 18.46 12.64
CA SER A 246 -9.01 18.64 11.75
C SER A 246 -9.42 19.02 10.33
N ILE A 247 -10.51 18.45 9.82
CA ILE A 247 -11.13 18.80 8.53
C ILE A 247 -11.70 20.24 8.53
N LYS A 248 -12.12 20.77 9.69
CA LYS A 248 -12.57 22.17 9.83
C LYS A 248 -11.42 23.17 10.00
N PHE A 249 -10.29 22.76 10.57
CA PHE A 249 -9.12 23.62 10.79
C PHE A 249 -8.19 23.71 9.57
N HIS A 250 -8.07 22.64 8.79
CA HIS A 250 -7.42 22.68 7.47
C HIS A 250 -8.46 23.07 6.42
N GLY A 251 -8.78 24.36 6.34
CA GLY A 251 -9.78 24.91 5.43
C GLY A 251 -9.59 24.45 3.98
N ILE A 252 -10.25 23.36 3.61
CA ILE A 252 -10.67 23.09 2.24
C ILE A 252 -11.81 24.07 1.99
N ASN A 253 -11.41 25.26 1.54
CA ASN A 253 -12.30 26.28 1.06
C ASN A 253 -12.90 25.76 -0.26
N ASN A 254 -14.00 25.01 -0.17
CA ASN A 254 -14.82 24.66 -1.33
C ASN A 254 -15.58 25.92 -1.78
N GLY A 255 -14.83 26.90 -2.29
CA GLY A 255 -15.37 28.02 -3.04
C GLY A 255 -15.78 27.52 -4.42
N ILE A 256 -17.06 27.20 -4.58
CA ILE A 256 -17.70 27.05 -5.88
C ILE A 256 -18.06 28.46 -6.35
N PRO A 257 -17.50 28.99 -7.46
CA PRO A 257 -18.10 30.14 -8.11
C PRO A 257 -19.36 29.67 -8.85
N LYS A 258 -20.43 30.45 -8.72
CA LYS A 258 -21.63 30.38 -9.57
C LYS A 258 -21.30 30.67 -11.03
#